data_AF-A0A3N4I5I3-F1
#
_entry.id   AF-A0A3N4I5I3-F1
#
_cell.length_a   1.000
_cell.length_b   1.000
_cell.length_c   1.000
_cell.angle_alpha   90.00
_cell.angle_beta   90.00
_cell.angle_gamma   90.00
#
_symmetry.space_group_name_H-M   'P 1'
#
loop_
_entity.id
_entity.type
_entity.pdbx_description
1 polymer ?
#
loop_
_entity_poly.entity_id
_entity_poly.type
_entity_poly.pdbx_seq_one_letter_code
_entity_poly.pdbx_strand_id
1 'polypeptide(L)'
;MTIPSLRHLLAVLLLTSVPVLAADNKPLSDEFVQKELVENNGLGIAMASRPLWHFATMKGQKMCMPTSAINSDFKQTPYLNPDLFPLAGSGCPDPGVPVGSLNDTTPFPTYYTITNCTDTELRIVYNMFFQKDGFAFVYPSPCNGHRYDWERIIVIWRQTLSGDWIRDKLLTSFHNDYHEYSWPEVETFSHDDPNRTSGLNLEGPKIYVGWGKHAMFKDRKTTWNDCFSQGCAREYRSSDWWFLPGKKELVYAGVGSGAGDAMEGMEWGKADSYPTAVERKVCRADGKMRGPNCWARSPCEEMEGMGDDWSIETSVHKDKMGWTSSDVYSAGNGKCGDEGTCHEDVEKSSEGRLDL
;
A
#
# COMPACT_ATOMS: atom_id res chain seq x y z
N MET A 1 44.95 -72.07 1.15
CA MET A 1 44.17 -71.28 2.13
C MET A 1 44.77 -69.89 2.19
N THR A 2 44.14 -68.93 1.53
CA THR A 2 44.59 -67.54 1.45
C THR A 2 43.47 -66.65 1.99
N ILE A 3 43.84 -65.79 2.94
CA ILE A 3 42.98 -64.91 3.74
C ILE A 3 42.62 -63.66 2.91
N PRO A 4 41.37 -63.18 2.87
CA PRO A 4 41.07 -61.87 2.31
C PRO A 4 41.39 -60.77 3.32
N SER A 5 42.12 -59.77 2.83
CA SER A 5 42.53 -58.55 3.52
C SER A 5 41.33 -57.65 3.85
N LEU A 6 41.14 -57.38 5.14
CA LEU A 6 40.24 -56.37 5.69
C LEU A 6 41.00 -55.05 5.89
N ARG A 7 40.89 -54.06 5.00
CA ARG A 7 41.31 -52.68 5.33
C ARG A 7 40.48 -51.58 4.63
N HIS A 8 39.74 -50.88 5.48
CA HIS A 8 39.46 -49.43 5.49
C HIS A 8 38.32 -48.91 4.60
N LEU A 9 37.08 -49.00 5.10
CA LEU A 9 36.08 -47.94 4.89
C LEU A 9 36.32 -46.87 5.97
N LEU A 10 36.90 -45.73 5.58
CA LEU A 10 36.81 -44.50 6.36
C LEU A 10 35.52 -43.79 5.95
N ALA A 11 34.46 -43.94 6.75
CA ALA A 11 33.28 -43.10 6.62
C ALA A 11 33.57 -41.77 7.33
N VAL A 12 33.90 -40.75 6.56
CA VAL A 12 33.99 -39.36 7.05
C VAL A 12 32.55 -38.88 7.28
N LEU A 13 32.12 -38.85 8.54
CA LEU A 13 30.91 -38.13 8.93
C LEU A 13 31.19 -36.63 8.81
N LEU A 14 30.85 -36.04 7.67
CA LEU A 14 30.69 -34.60 7.55
C LEU A 14 29.44 -34.20 8.34
N LEU A 15 29.63 -33.78 9.59
CA LEU A 15 28.66 -32.93 10.28
C LEU A 15 28.64 -31.58 9.57
N THR A 16 27.82 -31.48 8.53
CA THR A 16 27.40 -30.17 8.03
C THR A 16 26.51 -29.55 9.10
N SER A 17 27.03 -28.53 9.78
CA SER A 17 26.20 -27.63 10.56
C SER A 17 25.19 -27.01 9.60
N VAL A 18 23.94 -27.50 9.63
CA VAL A 18 22.83 -26.84 8.96
C VAL A 18 22.72 -25.46 9.60
N PRO A 19 22.78 -24.36 8.83
CA PRO A 19 22.51 -23.05 9.39
C PRO A 19 21.09 -23.10 9.97
N VAL A 20 20.95 -22.80 11.26
CA VAL A 20 19.66 -22.55 11.88
C VAL A 20 19.07 -21.34 11.14
N LEU A 21 18.15 -21.62 10.22
CA LEU A 21 17.36 -20.58 9.58
C LEU A 21 16.62 -19.82 10.68
N ALA A 22 16.76 -18.51 10.65
CA ALA A 22 16.17 -17.56 11.59
C ALA A 22 14.68 -17.80 11.82
N ALA A 23 14.23 -17.53 13.04
CA ALA A 23 12.96 -17.94 13.63
C ALA A 23 11.74 -17.85 12.70
N ASP A 24 11.10 -19.01 12.52
CA ASP A 24 9.77 -19.19 11.96
C ASP A 24 8.73 -18.29 12.65
N ASN A 25 7.67 -17.93 11.93
CA ASN A 25 6.43 -17.25 12.35
C ASN A 25 6.10 -17.52 13.82
N LYS A 26 6.66 -16.66 14.68
CA LYS A 26 6.77 -16.97 16.10
C LYS A 26 5.36 -17.09 16.68
N PRO A 27 4.98 -18.26 17.19
CA PRO A 27 3.64 -18.47 17.72
C PRO A 27 3.43 -17.68 19.01
N LEU A 28 2.17 -17.34 19.27
CA LEU A 28 1.71 -16.85 20.57
C LEU A 28 0.93 -17.97 21.26
N SER A 29 1.14 -18.19 22.56
CA SER A 29 0.32 -19.15 23.29
C SER A 29 -1.12 -18.67 23.42
N ASP A 30 -2.07 -19.59 23.51
CA ASP A 30 -3.47 -19.22 23.76
C ASP A 30 -3.63 -18.42 25.06
N GLU A 31 -2.94 -18.81 26.13
CA GLU A 31 -2.94 -18.09 27.40
C GLU A 31 -2.54 -16.61 27.23
N PHE A 32 -1.51 -16.34 26.42
CA PHE A 32 -1.10 -14.97 26.12
C PHE A 32 -2.17 -14.22 25.35
N VAL A 33 -2.74 -14.84 24.30
CA VAL A 33 -3.77 -14.22 23.46
C VAL A 33 -5.03 -13.89 24.28
N GLN A 34 -5.54 -14.84 25.06
CA GLN A 34 -6.75 -14.62 25.88
C GLN A 34 -6.51 -13.53 26.93
N LYS A 35 -5.33 -13.51 27.56
CA LYS A 35 -4.97 -12.47 28.53
C LYS A 35 -4.94 -11.08 27.87
N GLU A 36 -4.26 -10.94 26.73
CA GLU A 36 -4.13 -9.65 26.05
C GLU A 36 -5.47 -9.09 25.58
N LEU A 37 -6.38 -9.96 25.10
CA LEU A 37 -7.72 -9.57 24.70
C LEU A 37 -8.54 -8.95 25.85
N VAL A 38 -8.37 -9.46 27.07
CA VAL A 38 -9.12 -8.99 28.26
C VAL A 38 -8.46 -7.79 28.92
N GLU A 39 -7.14 -7.78 29.05
CA GLU A 39 -6.44 -6.81 29.91
C GLU A 39 -5.93 -5.58 29.16
N ASN A 40 -5.54 -5.73 27.88
CA ASN A 40 -4.77 -4.72 27.15
C ASN A 40 -5.38 -4.38 25.79
N ASN A 41 -6.67 -4.67 25.58
CA ASN A 41 -7.35 -4.49 24.29
C ASN A 41 -6.56 -5.12 23.13
N GLY A 42 -5.92 -6.27 23.36
CA GLY A 42 -5.12 -6.99 22.38
C GLY A 42 -3.79 -6.34 21.97
N LEU A 43 -3.29 -5.34 22.71
CA LEU A 43 -2.10 -4.57 22.33
C LEU A 43 -0.86 -5.45 22.10
N GLY A 44 -0.61 -6.46 22.94
CA GLY A 44 0.53 -7.36 22.76
C GLY A 44 0.45 -8.18 21.48
N ILE A 45 -0.77 -8.58 21.08
CA ILE A 45 -1.03 -9.28 19.83
C ILE A 45 -0.82 -8.33 18.65
N ALA A 46 -1.32 -7.08 18.76
CA ALA A 46 -1.10 -6.04 17.76
C ALA A 46 0.39 -5.68 17.61
N MET A 47 1.13 -5.61 18.72
CA MET A 47 2.58 -5.41 18.68
C MET A 47 3.30 -6.57 17.98
N ALA A 48 2.80 -7.80 18.13
CA ALA A 48 3.43 -8.99 17.57
C ALA A 48 3.36 -9.05 16.04
N SER A 49 2.39 -8.43 15.37
CA SER A 49 2.30 -8.43 13.90
C SER A 49 2.23 -7.04 13.29
N ARG A 50 2.75 -6.02 13.98
CA ARG A 50 2.66 -4.64 13.51
C ARG A 50 3.44 -4.46 12.20
N PRO A 51 2.91 -3.69 11.24
CA PRO A 51 3.55 -3.45 9.96
C PRO A 51 4.76 -2.53 10.04
N LEU A 52 5.69 -2.73 9.13
CA LEU A 52 6.68 -1.73 8.72
C LEU A 52 6.12 -0.99 7.52
N TRP A 53 5.74 0.28 7.70
CA TRP A 53 5.19 1.10 6.65
C TRP A 53 6.30 1.70 5.80
N HIS A 54 6.22 1.57 4.48
CA HIS A 54 7.15 2.18 3.53
C HIS A 54 6.43 3.24 2.70
N PHE A 55 7.09 4.39 2.58
CA PHE A 55 6.57 5.58 1.90
C PHE A 55 7.49 6.00 0.77
N ALA A 56 6.92 6.76 -0.17
CA ALA A 56 7.53 7.01 -1.45
C ALA A 56 7.64 8.48 -1.83
N THR A 57 8.62 8.75 -2.68
CA THR A 57 8.73 9.94 -3.52
C THR A 57 8.66 9.55 -4.98
N MET A 58 7.94 10.34 -5.77
CA MET A 58 7.84 10.14 -7.21
C MET A 58 7.92 11.50 -7.90
N LYS A 59 8.71 11.61 -8.98
CA LYS A 59 8.93 12.88 -9.71
C LYS A 59 9.37 14.04 -8.80
N GLY A 60 10.18 13.74 -7.77
CA GLY A 60 10.65 14.72 -6.79
C GLY A 60 9.56 15.23 -5.83
N GLN A 61 8.37 14.63 -5.84
CA GLN A 61 7.25 14.99 -4.99
C GLN A 61 7.03 13.91 -3.93
N LYS A 62 6.83 14.33 -2.67
CA LYS A 62 6.39 13.44 -1.61
C LYS A 62 4.94 13.01 -1.81
N MET A 63 4.58 11.85 -1.29
CA MET A 63 3.17 11.47 -1.10
C MET A 63 2.53 12.27 0.06
N CYS A 64 1.22 12.13 0.25
CA CYS A 64 0.60 12.59 1.49
C CYS A 64 1.05 11.68 2.64
N MET A 65 1.70 12.22 3.66
CA MET A 65 2.10 11.42 4.83
C MET A 65 0.89 11.18 5.75
N PRO A 66 0.80 10.03 6.43
CA PRO A 66 -0.25 9.80 7.41
C PRO A 66 -0.19 10.82 8.55
N THR A 67 -1.33 11.08 9.18
CA THR A 67 -1.44 11.97 10.34
C THR A 67 -2.46 11.46 11.33
N SER A 68 -2.59 12.13 12.48
CA SER A 68 -3.67 11.83 13.42
C SER A 68 -5.01 12.22 12.80
N ALA A 69 -5.99 11.32 12.86
CA ALA A 69 -7.37 11.55 12.42
C ALA A 69 -8.13 12.51 13.35
N ILE A 70 -7.71 12.55 14.61
CA ILE A 70 -8.30 13.35 15.67
C ILE A 70 -7.21 14.11 16.43
N ASN A 71 -7.48 15.32 16.89
CA ASN A 71 -6.57 16.06 17.76
C ASN A 71 -6.72 15.64 19.23
N SER A 72 -5.96 16.26 20.13
CA SER A 72 -6.02 15.99 21.59
C SER A 72 -7.38 16.26 22.23
N ASP A 73 -8.24 17.06 21.57
CA ASP A 73 -9.60 17.36 22.01
C ASP A 73 -10.64 16.46 21.34
N PHE A 74 -10.21 15.35 20.73
CA PHE A 74 -11.06 14.42 19.97
C PHE A 74 -11.82 15.07 18.80
N LYS A 75 -11.30 16.17 18.24
CA LYS A 75 -11.87 16.82 17.06
C LYS A 75 -11.22 16.30 15.78
N GLN A 76 -12.03 16.15 14.74
CA GLN A 76 -11.59 15.70 13.42
C GLN A 76 -10.49 16.62 12.86
N THR A 77 -9.44 16.02 12.34
CA THR A 77 -8.40 16.75 11.60
C THR A 77 -9.00 17.35 10.32
N PRO A 78 -8.70 18.60 9.96
CA PRO A 78 -9.22 19.21 8.72
C PRO A 78 -8.80 18.44 7.46
N TYR A 79 -9.66 18.41 6.44
CA TYR A 79 -9.28 17.82 5.15
C TYR A 79 -8.33 18.73 4.39
N LEU A 80 -7.67 18.13 3.39
CA LEU A 80 -7.01 18.84 2.30
C LEU A 80 -7.75 18.53 1.00
N ASN A 81 -7.74 19.47 0.05
CA ASN A 81 -8.24 19.17 -1.29
C ASN A 81 -7.14 18.47 -2.09
N PRO A 82 -7.48 17.48 -2.94
CA PRO A 82 -6.57 16.95 -3.95
C PRO A 82 -6.02 18.08 -4.82
N ASP A 83 -4.76 17.95 -5.26
CA ASP A 83 -4.05 18.92 -6.10
C ASP A 83 -3.77 18.29 -7.47
N LEU A 84 -3.36 19.09 -8.47
CA LEU A 84 -3.05 18.58 -9.80
C LEU A 84 -1.89 17.59 -9.75
N PHE A 85 -1.94 16.56 -10.59
CA PHE A 85 -0.82 15.64 -10.76
C PHE A 85 0.45 16.40 -11.22
N PRO A 86 1.64 16.14 -10.65
CA PRO A 86 2.00 15.09 -9.69
C PRO A 86 2.09 15.56 -8.21
N LEU A 87 1.30 16.52 -7.77
CA LEU A 87 1.42 17.13 -6.43
C LEU A 87 0.70 16.34 -5.31
N ALA A 88 1.04 15.05 -5.16
CA ALA A 88 0.34 14.12 -4.24
C ALA A 88 0.37 14.61 -2.78
N GLY A 89 1.53 14.99 -2.26
CA GLY A 89 1.70 15.46 -0.89
C GLY A 89 1.52 16.96 -0.65
N SER A 90 1.02 17.73 -1.64
CA SER A 90 0.81 19.18 -1.49
C SER A 90 -0.08 19.49 -0.27
N GLY A 91 0.43 20.31 0.64
CA GLY A 91 -0.23 20.68 1.91
C GLY A 91 -0.23 19.60 3.01
N CYS A 92 0.15 18.36 2.70
CA CYS A 92 0.23 17.29 3.70
C CYS A 92 1.46 17.47 4.61
N PRO A 93 1.48 16.82 5.80
CA PRO A 93 2.65 16.84 6.67
C PRO A 93 3.93 16.39 5.96
N ASP A 94 5.06 16.95 6.36
CA ASP A 94 6.35 16.49 5.89
C ASP A 94 6.76 15.18 6.60
N PRO A 95 7.48 14.29 5.89
CA PRO A 95 8.07 13.11 6.51
C PRO A 95 9.06 13.49 7.62
N GLY A 96 9.51 14.75 7.71
CA GLY A 96 10.36 15.24 8.79
C GLY A 96 11.85 14.91 8.63
N VAL A 97 12.19 14.07 7.64
CA VAL A 97 13.56 13.66 7.34
C VAL A 97 13.86 13.62 5.84
N PRO A 98 15.13 13.78 5.43
CA PRO A 98 15.54 13.61 4.04
C PRO A 98 15.20 12.23 3.48
N VAL A 99 14.97 12.16 2.17
CA VAL A 99 14.80 10.88 1.44
C VAL A 99 15.99 9.96 1.69
N GLY A 100 15.73 8.68 1.93
CA GLY A 100 16.74 7.67 2.23
C GLY A 100 17.19 7.65 3.69
N SER A 101 16.66 8.54 4.54
CA SER A 101 16.85 8.46 5.98
C SER A 101 16.04 7.28 6.50
N LEU A 102 16.73 6.19 6.83
CA LEU A 102 16.12 5.02 7.43
C LEU A 102 15.69 5.35 8.85
N ASN A 103 14.46 4.95 9.24
CA ASN A 103 13.95 4.87 10.61
C ASN A 103 13.36 6.14 11.26
N ASP A 104 13.06 7.23 10.53
CA ASP A 104 12.78 8.51 11.21
C ASP A 104 11.70 9.38 10.53
N THR A 105 10.63 8.81 9.98
CA THR A 105 9.50 9.72 9.64
C THR A 105 8.95 10.36 10.90
N THR A 106 8.40 11.57 10.80
CA THR A 106 7.55 12.16 11.85
C THR A 106 6.54 11.12 12.33
N PRO A 107 6.50 10.78 13.63
CA PRO A 107 5.60 9.75 14.13
C PRO A 107 4.13 10.10 13.87
N PHE A 108 3.35 9.08 13.51
CA PHE A 108 1.90 9.19 13.31
C PHE A 108 1.18 7.99 13.93
N PRO A 109 -0.10 8.12 14.31
CA PRO A 109 -0.87 7.00 14.82
C PRO A 109 -1.10 5.93 13.76
N THR A 110 -0.87 4.68 14.13
CA THR A 110 -1.44 3.49 13.47
C THR A 110 -2.58 2.99 14.34
N TYR A 111 -3.81 3.17 13.88
CA TYR A 111 -4.99 2.78 14.63
C TYR A 111 -5.24 1.29 14.46
N TYR A 112 -5.48 0.57 15.55
CA TYR A 112 -5.75 -0.85 15.46
C TYR A 112 -7.07 -1.27 16.09
N THR A 113 -7.66 -2.31 15.52
CA THR A 113 -8.78 -3.06 16.12
C THR A 113 -8.45 -4.54 16.10
N ILE A 114 -9.10 -5.30 16.97
CA ILE A 114 -8.90 -6.75 17.08
C ILE A 114 -10.26 -7.41 17.21
N THR A 115 -10.50 -8.46 16.43
CA THR A 115 -11.82 -9.10 16.38
C THR A 115 -11.66 -10.61 16.31
N ASN A 116 -12.32 -11.32 17.21
CA ASN A 116 -12.52 -12.76 17.11
C ASN A 116 -13.60 -13.03 16.05
N CYS A 117 -13.22 -13.69 14.97
CA CYS A 117 -14.12 -14.04 13.88
C CYS A 117 -14.67 -15.46 14.00
N THR A 118 -13.89 -16.35 14.61
CA THR A 118 -14.30 -17.67 15.10
C THR A 118 -13.53 -17.98 16.38
N ASP A 119 -13.75 -19.16 16.96
CA ASP A 119 -12.97 -19.64 18.12
C ASP A 119 -11.47 -19.84 17.79
N THR A 120 -11.12 -19.94 16.50
CA THR A 120 -9.76 -20.25 16.02
C THR A 120 -9.24 -19.23 15.01
N GLU A 121 -9.94 -18.11 14.81
CA GLU A 121 -9.55 -17.04 13.88
C GLU A 121 -9.73 -15.67 14.53
N LEU A 122 -8.64 -14.92 14.55
CA LEU A 122 -8.57 -13.56 15.06
C LEU A 122 -8.04 -12.66 13.94
N ARG A 123 -8.60 -11.46 13.80
CA ARG A 123 -8.18 -10.48 12.80
C ARG A 123 -7.79 -9.19 13.46
N ILE A 124 -6.61 -8.69 13.09
CA ILE A 124 -6.10 -7.40 13.53
C ILE A 124 -6.09 -6.46 12.34
N VAL A 125 -6.82 -5.37 12.44
CA VAL A 125 -6.82 -4.31 11.44
C VAL A 125 -5.82 -3.24 11.88
N TYR A 126 -4.94 -2.81 10.98
CA TYR A 126 -4.09 -1.63 11.18
C TYR A 126 -4.49 -0.59 10.16
N ASN A 127 -4.96 0.57 10.60
CA ASN A 127 -5.44 1.66 9.77
C ASN A 127 -4.50 2.87 9.88
N MET A 128 -4.34 3.57 8.77
CA MET A 128 -3.70 4.87 8.66
C MET A 128 -4.69 5.89 8.09
N PHE A 129 -4.53 7.14 8.53
CA PHE A 129 -5.36 8.25 8.08
C PHE A 129 -4.53 9.24 7.26
N PHE A 130 -5.07 9.68 6.13
CA PHE A 130 -4.53 10.78 5.33
C PHE A 130 -5.59 11.87 5.17
N GLN A 131 -5.17 13.13 5.10
CA GLN A 131 -6.09 14.27 4.98
C GLN A 131 -6.74 14.40 3.59
N LYS A 132 -6.19 13.67 2.61
CA LYS A 132 -6.67 13.58 1.23
C LYS A 132 -6.09 12.32 0.59
N ASP A 133 -6.66 11.97 -0.56
CA ASP A 133 -6.22 10.90 -1.44
C ASP A 133 -6.21 11.43 -2.88
N GLY A 134 -5.29 10.96 -3.72
CA GLY A 134 -5.26 11.19 -5.17
C GLY A 134 -5.09 12.65 -5.61
N PHE A 135 -5.57 12.91 -6.83
CA PHE A 135 -5.35 14.19 -7.53
C PHE A 135 -6.66 14.92 -7.85
N ALA A 136 -6.56 16.23 -8.05
CA ALA A 136 -7.63 17.04 -8.58
C ALA A 136 -8.03 16.55 -9.97
N PHE A 137 -9.31 16.73 -10.28
CA PHE A 137 -9.98 16.11 -11.43
C PHE A 137 -9.23 16.25 -12.75
N VAL A 138 -8.72 15.12 -13.25
CA VAL A 138 -8.30 14.89 -14.63
C VAL A 138 -9.34 13.96 -15.24
N TYR A 139 -10.15 14.43 -16.20
CA TYR A 139 -11.23 13.61 -16.77
C TYR A 139 -10.81 12.88 -18.05
N PRO A 140 -11.18 11.59 -18.19
CA PRO A 140 -11.49 10.61 -17.14
C PRO A 140 -10.21 9.95 -16.65
N SER A 141 -9.97 9.95 -15.33
CA SER A 141 -8.76 9.32 -14.77
C SER A 141 -9.02 8.58 -13.46
N PRO A 142 -8.49 7.36 -13.29
CA PRO A 142 -8.59 6.58 -12.06
C PRO A 142 -7.72 7.16 -10.93
N CYS A 143 -6.85 8.13 -11.23
CA CYS A 143 -6.04 8.84 -10.23
C CYS A 143 -6.80 9.96 -9.52
N ASN A 144 -8.05 10.21 -9.90
CA ASN A 144 -8.87 11.22 -9.24
C ASN A 144 -9.07 10.89 -7.76
N GLY A 145 -8.89 11.92 -6.95
CA GLY A 145 -8.83 11.84 -5.51
C GLY A 145 -10.08 12.32 -4.79
N HIS A 146 -10.01 12.29 -3.45
CA HIS A 146 -10.99 12.91 -2.58
C HIS A 146 -10.38 13.47 -1.28
N ARG A 147 -11.20 14.24 -0.57
CA ARG A 147 -10.92 14.67 0.80
C ARG A 147 -10.95 13.46 1.71
N TYR A 148 -10.03 13.43 2.68
CA TYR A 148 -9.82 12.33 3.60
C TYR A 148 -9.52 11.00 2.93
N ASP A 149 -8.80 10.16 3.66
CA ASP A 149 -8.54 8.80 3.24
C ASP A 149 -8.21 7.92 4.43
N TRP A 150 -8.67 6.67 4.35
CA TRP A 150 -8.53 5.66 5.38
C TRP A 150 -8.10 4.35 4.74
N GLU A 151 -6.84 4.00 4.94
CA GLU A 151 -6.24 2.82 4.36
C GLU A 151 -5.79 1.84 5.43
N ARG A 152 -5.69 0.56 5.07
CA ARG A 152 -5.52 -0.48 6.08
C ARG A 152 -4.92 -1.78 5.57
N ILE A 153 -4.34 -2.51 6.51
CA ILE A 153 -4.07 -3.95 6.34
C ILE A 153 -4.84 -4.75 7.38
N ILE A 154 -5.05 -6.03 7.10
CA ILE A 154 -5.60 -6.99 8.06
C ILE A 154 -4.61 -8.14 8.18
N VAL A 155 -4.11 -8.38 9.38
CA VAL A 155 -3.36 -9.60 9.69
C VAL A 155 -4.35 -10.60 10.29
N ILE A 156 -4.47 -11.75 9.63
CA ILE A 156 -5.31 -12.85 10.08
C ILE A 156 -4.44 -13.83 10.84
N TRP A 157 -4.79 -14.06 12.11
CA TRP A 157 -4.20 -15.06 12.97
C TRP A 157 -5.09 -16.29 13.03
N ARG A 158 -4.48 -17.47 13.07
CA ARG A 158 -5.19 -18.73 13.25
C ARG A 158 -4.56 -19.58 14.34
N GLN A 159 -5.41 -20.27 15.07
CA GLN A 159 -4.99 -21.26 16.04
C GLN A 159 -4.54 -22.54 15.32
N THR A 160 -3.38 -23.07 15.70
CA THR A 160 -2.85 -24.35 15.25
C THR A 160 -3.52 -25.50 16.01
N LEU A 161 -3.26 -26.73 15.58
CA LEU A 161 -3.72 -27.92 16.30
C LEU A 161 -3.12 -28.06 17.71
N SER A 162 -1.98 -27.41 18.00
CA SER A 162 -1.39 -27.38 19.34
C SER A 162 -2.04 -26.35 20.26
N GLY A 163 -2.95 -25.52 19.75
CA GLY A 163 -3.59 -24.42 20.49
C GLY A 163 -2.82 -23.10 20.40
N ASP A 164 -1.66 -23.07 19.78
CA ASP A 164 -0.89 -21.84 19.58
C ASP A 164 -1.46 -20.99 18.44
N TRP A 165 -1.25 -19.69 18.47
CA TRP A 165 -1.70 -18.76 17.43
C TRP A 165 -0.54 -18.37 16.52
N ILE A 166 -0.75 -18.48 15.20
CA ILE A 166 0.20 -18.07 14.17
C ILE A 166 -0.44 -17.11 13.18
N ARG A 167 0.39 -16.30 12.51
CA ARG A 167 -0.06 -15.43 11.42
C ARG A 167 -0.32 -16.30 10.18
N ASP A 168 -1.52 -16.25 9.63
CA ASP A 168 -1.95 -17.10 8.52
C ASP A 168 -1.94 -16.34 7.20
N LYS A 169 -2.53 -15.13 7.20
CA LYS A 169 -2.73 -14.34 5.98
C LYS A 169 -2.57 -12.85 6.23
N LEU A 170 -2.29 -12.14 5.14
CA LEU A 170 -2.33 -10.69 5.05
C LEU A 170 -3.39 -10.28 4.03
N LEU A 171 -4.28 -9.37 4.41
CA LEU A 171 -5.10 -8.61 3.49
C LEU A 171 -4.58 -7.18 3.39
N THR A 172 -4.45 -6.63 2.18
CA THR A 172 -4.05 -5.23 1.97
C THR A 172 -5.13 -4.48 1.21
N SER A 173 -5.52 -3.29 1.68
CA SER A 173 -6.59 -2.52 1.05
C SER A 173 -6.20 -2.03 -0.35
N PHE A 174 -7.18 -2.09 -1.25
CA PHE A 174 -7.14 -1.43 -2.56
C PHE A 174 -8.54 -0.87 -2.84
N HIS A 175 -8.69 0.45 -2.68
CA HIS A 175 -10.00 1.11 -2.68
C HIS A 175 -10.98 0.42 -1.69
N ASN A 176 -12.06 -0.15 -2.22
CA ASN A 176 -13.13 -0.79 -1.44
C ASN A 176 -12.89 -2.27 -1.14
N ASP A 177 -11.83 -2.88 -1.67
CA ASP A 177 -11.55 -4.31 -1.56
C ASP A 177 -10.16 -4.60 -0.95
N TYR A 178 -9.76 -5.87 -1.00
CA TYR A 178 -8.46 -6.34 -0.54
C TYR A 178 -7.77 -7.25 -1.55
N HIS A 179 -6.45 -7.14 -1.61
CA HIS A 179 -5.60 -8.25 -2.02
C HIS A 179 -5.43 -9.22 -0.84
N GLU A 180 -5.33 -10.52 -1.12
CA GLU A 180 -5.04 -11.55 -0.12
C GLU A 180 -3.75 -12.28 -0.44
N TYR A 181 -2.95 -12.51 0.59
CA TYR A 181 -1.69 -13.22 0.52
C TYR A 181 -1.56 -14.19 1.68
N SER A 182 -0.97 -15.36 1.43
CA SER A 182 -0.54 -16.22 2.54
C SER A 182 0.65 -15.58 3.25
N TRP A 183 0.74 -15.75 4.58
CA TRP A 183 1.82 -15.14 5.37
C TRP A 183 3.24 -15.47 4.85
N PRO A 184 3.54 -16.71 4.42
CA PRO A 184 4.86 -17.06 3.91
C PRO A 184 5.25 -16.38 2.58
N GLU A 185 4.29 -15.82 1.83
CA GLU A 185 4.51 -15.12 0.55
C GLU A 185 4.74 -13.60 0.70
N VAL A 186 4.61 -13.10 1.92
CA VAL A 186 4.75 -11.69 2.27
C VAL A 186 6.19 -11.42 2.70
N GLU A 187 6.77 -10.33 2.18
CA GLU A 187 8.04 -9.84 2.74
C GLU A 187 7.80 -9.41 4.18
N THR A 188 8.46 -10.08 5.11
CA THR A 188 8.31 -9.89 6.55
C THR A 188 9.66 -9.60 7.17
N PHE A 189 9.64 -9.08 8.39
CA PHE A 189 10.84 -8.75 9.16
C PHE A 189 10.69 -9.22 10.61
N SER A 190 11.83 -9.33 11.30
CA SER A 190 11.85 -9.52 12.74
C SER A 190 12.02 -8.15 13.40
N HIS A 191 11.34 -7.87 14.51
CA HIS A 191 11.36 -6.53 15.10
C HIS A 191 12.73 -6.09 15.64
N ASP A 192 13.65 -7.04 15.84
CA ASP A 192 15.06 -6.82 16.19
C ASP A 192 15.95 -6.50 14.98
N ASP A 193 15.50 -6.80 13.76
CA ASP A 193 16.19 -6.46 12.50
C ASP A 193 15.20 -6.00 11.41
N PRO A 194 14.61 -4.79 11.54
CA PRO A 194 13.66 -4.26 10.56
C PRO A 194 14.28 -3.93 9.20
N ASN A 195 15.61 -3.79 9.13
CA ASN A 195 16.32 -3.50 7.88
C ASN A 195 16.56 -4.74 7.03
N ARG A 196 16.32 -5.95 7.57
CA ARG A 196 16.49 -7.20 6.83
C ARG A 196 15.67 -7.20 5.56
N THR A 197 16.34 -7.34 4.42
CA THR A 197 15.68 -7.50 3.12
C THR A 197 15.27 -8.95 2.89
N SER A 198 14.14 -9.18 2.22
CA SER A 198 13.71 -10.51 1.78
C SER A 198 13.50 -11.52 2.93
N GLY A 199 13.15 -11.05 4.13
CA GLY A 199 12.65 -11.92 5.18
C GLY A 199 11.29 -12.51 4.79
N LEU A 200 11.04 -13.77 5.10
CA LEU A 200 9.78 -14.47 4.83
C LEU A 200 9.34 -15.20 6.08
N ASN A 201 8.03 -15.27 6.28
CA ASN A 201 7.41 -15.97 7.40
C ASN A 201 7.92 -15.50 8.79
N LEU A 202 8.24 -14.20 8.95
CA LEU A 202 8.70 -13.59 10.20
C LEU A 202 7.55 -12.88 10.95
N GLU A 203 7.89 -11.91 11.82
CA GLU A 203 6.97 -11.32 12.80
C GLU A 203 6.04 -10.25 12.22
N GLY A 204 6.59 -9.27 11.51
CA GLY A 204 5.82 -8.14 10.96
C GLY A 204 5.87 -8.10 9.43
N PRO A 205 4.81 -7.64 8.74
CA PRO A 205 4.82 -7.47 7.29
C PRO A 205 5.46 -6.13 6.90
N LYS A 206 6.19 -6.11 5.79
CA LYS A 206 6.56 -4.86 5.13
C LYS A 206 5.45 -4.44 4.17
N ILE A 207 4.93 -3.23 4.37
CA ILE A 207 3.83 -2.69 3.57
C ILE A 207 4.30 -1.46 2.83
N TYR A 208 4.11 -1.45 1.52
CA TYR A 208 4.48 -0.37 0.63
C TYR A 208 3.22 0.38 0.25
N VAL A 209 3.16 1.66 0.64
CA VAL A 209 1.99 2.50 0.39
C VAL A 209 2.10 3.09 -1.02
N GLY A 210 1.02 3.02 -1.78
CA GLY A 210 0.88 3.67 -3.07
C GLY A 210 1.07 5.18 -2.95
N TRP A 211 1.92 5.76 -3.80
CA TRP A 211 2.35 7.14 -3.67
C TRP A 211 1.21 8.15 -3.90
N GLY A 212 0.25 7.83 -4.78
CA GLY A 212 -0.80 8.75 -5.18
C GLY A 212 -2.14 8.48 -4.49
N LYS A 213 -2.58 7.21 -4.48
CA LYS A 213 -3.91 6.80 -4.02
C LYS A 213 -3.88 5.90 -2.78
N HIS A 214 -2.70 5.78 -2.17
CA HIS A 214 -2.45 5.13 -0.89
C HIS A 214 -2.84 3.66 -0.75
N ALA A 215 -3.10 2.94 -1.86
CA ALA A 215 -3.36 1.52 -1.74
C ALA A 215 -2.18 0.77 -1.10
N MET A 216 -2.49 -0.32 -0.42
CA MET A 216 -1.54 -1.07 0.39
C MET A 216 -1.01 -2.27 -0.39
N PHE A 217 0.33 -2.40 -0.46
CA PHE A 217 0.99 -3.46 -1.21
C PHE A 217 2.02 -4.21 -0.36
N LYS A 218 2.25 -5.48 -0.68
CA LYS A 218 3.29 -6.30 -0.03
C LYS A 218 4.67 -6.16 -0.66
N ASP A 219 4.79 -5.43 -1.76
CA ASP A 219 5.98 -5.37 -2.60
C ASP A 219 6.30 -3.95 -3.07
N ARG A 220 7.58 -3.71 -3.34
CA ARG A 220 8.08 -2.47 -3.94
C ARG A 220 7.87 -2.46 -5.46
N LYS A 221 7.42 -1.33 -6.02
CA LYS A 221 7.26 -1.15 -7.48
C LYS A 221 7.47 0.30 -7.90
N THR A 222 8.58 0.56 -8.59
CA THR A 222 9.00 1.93 -8.96
C THR A 222 8.96 2.21 -10.46
N THR A 223 8.34 1.34 -11.25
CA THR A 223 8.32 1.45 -12.73
C THR A 223 7.13 2.26 -13.26
N TRP A 224 6.07 2.40 -12.48
CA TRP A 224 4.83 3.05 -12.89
C TRP A 224 4.75 4.44 -12.27
N ASN A 225 4.79 5.49 -13.09
CA ASN A 225 4.92 6.87 -12.61
C ASN A 225 3.99 7.89 -13.29
N ASP A 226 2.99 7.40 -14.01
CA ASP A 226 1.93 8.19 -14.62
C ASP A 226 0.71 8.29 -13.69
N CYS A 227 -0.23 9.19 -14.01
CA CYS A 227 -1.44 9.34 -13.19
C CYS A 227 -2.26 8.05 -13.19
N PHE A 228 -2.53 7.48 -14.36
CA PHE A 228 -3.45 6.37 -14.53
C PHE A 228 -3.05 5.15 -13.68
N SER A 229 -1.76 4.80 -13.65
CA SER A 229 -1.26 3.70 -12.83
C SER A 229 -1.51 3.87 -11.32
N GLN A 230 -1.60 5.10 -10.83
CA GLN A 230 -1.88 5.38 -9.42
C GLN A 230 -3.30 4.93 -9.00
N GLY A 231 -4.25 4.80 -9.92
CA GLY A 231 -5.61 4.35 -9.58
C GLY A 231 -5.85 2.85 -9.76
N CYS A 232 -4.85 2.10 -10.22
CA CYS A 232 -5.06 0.84 -10.95
C CYS A 232 -4.27 -0.35 -10.40
N ALA A 233 -4.02 -0.38 -9.09
CA ALA A 233 -3.24 -1.42 -8.40
C ALA A 233 -1.79 -1.54 -8.92
N ARG A 234 -1.31 -0.53 -9.65
CA ARG A 234 0.04 -0.44 -10.21
C ARG A 234 0.80 0.76 -9.64
N GLU A 235 0.36 1.30 -8.52
CA GLU A 235 0.90 2.55 -7.97
C GLU A 235 2.40 2.52 -7.78
N TYR A 236 3.01 3.70 -7.97
CA TYR A 236 4.40 3.88 -7.59
C TYR A 236 4.53 3.66 -6.08
N ARG A 237 5.51 2.85 -5.67
CA ARG A 237 5.77 2.58 -4.26
C ARG A 237 7.22 2.18 -4.06
N SER A 238 7.89 2.87 -3.16
CA SER A 238 9.32 2.74 -2.86
C SER A 238 9.53 2.60 -1.35
N SER A 239 10.79 2.70 -0.91
CA SER A 239 11.20 2.65 0.50
C SER A 239 11.97 3.91 0.86
N ASP A 240 11.58 5.04 0.27
CA ASP A 240 12.28 6.33 0.44
C ASP A 240 12.24 6.77 1.91
N TRP A 241 11.16 6.41 2.60
CA TRP A 241 11.06 6.43 4.05
C TRP A 241 10.39 5.15 4.56
N TRP A 242 10.54 4.91 5.86
CA TRP A 242 9.77 3.89 6.55
C TRP A 242 9.49 4.25 8.00
N PHE A 243 8.45 3.62 8.55
CA PHE A 243 8.00 3.82 9.92
C PHE A 243 7.56 2.50 10.54
N LEU A 244 8.11 2.19 11.72
CA LEU A 244 7.69 1.07 12.55
C LEU A 244 6.96 1.62 13.78
N PRO A 245 5.62 1.51 13.88
CA PRO A 245 4.90 1.99 15.06
C PRO A 245 5.39 1.29 16.33
N GLY A 246 5.64 2.07 17.38
CA GLY A 246 5.85 1.57 18.72
C GLY A 246 4.53 1.47 19.49
N LYS A 247 4.63 1.12 20.78
CA LYS A 247 3.45 1.04 21.66
C LYS A 247 2.69 2.37 21.78
N LYS A 248 3.37 3.52 21.65
CA LYS A 248 2.74 4.84 21.76
C LYS A 248 1.98 5.22 20.50
N GLU A 249 2.41 4.71 19.36
CA GLU A 249 1.81 5.01 18.06
C GLU A 249 0.74 4.00 17.65
N LEU A 250 0.69 2.82 18.28
CA LEU A 250 -0.46 1.92 18.20
C LEU A 250 -1.62 2.43 19.08
N VAL A 251 -2.66 2.92 18.43
CA VAL A 251 -3.85 3.46 19.11
C VAL A 251 -5.02 2.50 18.95
N TYR A 252 -5.52 1.94 20.05
CA TYR A 252 -6.73 1.12 20.00
C TYR A 252 -7.93 2.00 19.62
N ALA A 253 -8.62 1.61 18.54
CA ALA A 253 -9.73 2.36 17.97
C ALA A 253 -10.95 1.47 17.69
N GLY A 254 -11.14 0.43 18.50
CA GLY A 254 -12.31 -0.44 18.42
C GLY A 254 -13.58 0.23 18.94
N VAL A 255 -14.73 -0.38 18.65
CA VAL A 255 -16.05 0.04 19.12
C VAL A 255 -16.04 0.16 20.66
N GLY A 256 -16.51 1.29 21.20
CA GLY A 256 -16.52 1.55 22.64
C GLY A 256 -15.20 2.07 23.21
N SER A 257 -14.18 2.27 22.38
CA SER A 257 -12.95 2.97 22.77
C SER A 257 -13.10 4.48 22.56
N GLY A 258 -12.41 5.30 23.37
CA GLY A 258 -12.50 6.76 23.21
C GLY A 258 -12.08 7.27 21.82
N ALA A 259 -11.08 6.64 21.19
CA ALA A 259 -10.69 6.98 19.82
C ALA A 259 -11.70 6.48 18.79
N GLY A 260 -12.18 5.24 18.93
CA GLY A 260 -13.18 4.65 18.03
C GLY A 260 -14.50 5.42 18.04
N ASP A 261 -15.02 5.73 19.23
CA ASP A 261 -16.28 6.45 19.42
C ASP A 261 -16.18 7.89 18.90
N ALA A 262 -15.05 8.56 19.12
CA ALA A 262 -14.82 9.89 18.56
C ALA A 262 -14.86 9.88 17.03
N MET A 263 -14.18 8.91 16.39
CA MET A 263 -14.12 8.81 14.93
C MET A 263 -15.43 8.37 14.28
N GLU A 264 -16.27 7.61 14.99
CA GLU A 264 -17.56 7.16 14.47
C GLU A 264 -18.54 8.31 14.20
N GLY A 265 -18.47 9.40 14.97
CA GLY A 265 -19.34 10.57 14.80
C GLY A 265 -18.85 11.62 13.80
N MET A 266 -17.79 11.33 13.02
CA MET A 266 -17.11 12.31 12.16
C MET A 266 -17.51 12.22 10.68
N GLU A 267 -17.31 13.31 9.96
CA GLU A 267 -17.71 13.46 8.56
C GLU A 267 -16.56 13.08 7.62
N TRP A 268 -16.43 11.79 7.29
CA TRP A 268 -15.35 11.28 6.44
C TRP A 268 -15.61 11.38 4.94
N GLY A 269 -16.83 11.74 4.53
CA GLY A 269 -17.19 11.85 3.12
C GLY A 269 -17.08 10.50 2.40
N LYS A 270 -16.17 10.41 1.42
CA LYS A 270 -15.93 9.16 0.65
C LYS A 270 -15.02 8.17 1.36
N ALA A 271 -14.30 8.59 2.39
CA ALA A 271 -13.38 7.74 3.15
C ALA A 271 -14.12 7.01 4.30
N ASP A 272 -15.06 6.15 3.97
CA ASP A 272 -15.94 5.48 4.96
C ASP A 272 -15.31 4.24 5.64
N SER A 273 -14.02 4.01 5.42
CA SER A 273 -13.22 2.90 5.94
C SER A 273 -12.49 3.18 7.26
N TYR A 274 -13.04 4.05 8.11
CA TYR A 274 -12.49 4.33 9.45
C TYR A 274 -12.57 3.09 10.37
N PRO A 275 -11.79 3.05 11.48
CA PRO A 275 -11.53 1.81 12.23
C PRO A 275 -12.78 1.02 12.67
N THR A 276 -13.77 1.64 13.31
CA THR A 276 -14.98 0.95 13.80
C THR A 276 -15.91 0.51 12.65
N ALA A 277 -15.95 1.24 11.53
CA ALA A 277 -16.67 0.81 10.33
C ALA A 277 -16.05 -0.45 9.72
N VAL A 278 -14.72 -0.58 9.74
CA VAL A 278 -14.03 -1.78 9.27
C VAL A 278 -14.22 -2.93 10.24
N GLU A 279 -14.04 -2.71 11.54
CA GLU A 279 -14.17 -3.72 12.60
C GLU A 279 -15.51 -4.48 12.49
N ARG A 280 -16.63 -3.76 12.32
CA ARG A 280 -17.97 -4.36 12.18
C ARG A 280 -18.15 -5.32 10.99
N LYS A 281 -17.28 -5.23 9.98
CA LYS A 281 -17.32 -6.07 8.76
C LYS A 281 -16.07 -6.93 8.58
N VAL A 282 -15.07 -6.85 9.46
CA VAL A 282 -13.74 -7.44 9.24
C VAL A 282 -13.77 -8.95 9.06
N CYS A 283 -14.67 -9.65 9.77
CA CYS A 283 -14.80 -11.10 9.67
C CYS A 283 -15.39 -11.59 8.34
N ARG A 284 -15.96 -10.69 7.54
CA ARG A 284 -16.42 -10.97 6.17
C ARG A 284 -15.44 -10.52 5.10
N ALA A 285 -14.35 -9.84 5.47
CA ALA A 285 -13.33 -9.41 4.51
C ALA A 285 -12.66 -10.63 3.87
N ASP A 286 -12.54 -10.63 2.54
CA ASP A 286 -11.85 -11.67 1.77
C ASP A 286 -11.04 -11.03 0.64
N GLY A 287 -10.08 -11.77 0.09
CA GLY A 287 -9.24 -11.34 -1.04
C GLY A 287 -9.93 -11.20 -2.39
N LYS A 288 -11.26 -11.09 -2.43
CA LYS A 288 -11.97 -10.93 -3.68
C LYS A 288 -11.86 -9.48 -4.11
N MET A 289 -10.87 -9.17 -4.96
CA MET A 289 -10.86 -7.91 -5.69
C MET A 289 -12.11 -7.79 -6.57
N ARG A 290 -13.00 -6.84 -6.25
CA ARG A 290 -14.21 -6.50 -7.01
C ARG A 290 -14.12 -5.12 -7.66
N GLY A 291 -13.08 -4.35 -7.33
CA GLY A 291 -12.81 -3.02 -7.85
C GLY A 291 -12.40 -3.00 -9.33
N PRO A 292 -12.24 -1.80 -9.91
CA PRO A 292 -11.82 -1.63 -11.28
C PRO A 292 -10.39 -2.15 -11.43
N ASN A 293 -10.33 -3.41 -11.78
CA ASN A 293 -9.26 -4.01 -12.52
C ASN A 293 -9.12 -3.18 -13.81
N CYS A 294 -8.23 -2.18 -13.82
CA CYS A 294 -7.95 -1.36 -15.01
C CYS A 294 -7.34 -2.16 -16.18
N TRP A 295 -7.46 -3.48 -16.15
CA TRP A 295 -7.26 -4.42 -17.25
C TRP A 295 -8.24 -4.23 -18.42
N ALA A 296 -9.14 -3.23 -18.36
CA ALA A 296 -9.65 -2.62 -19.57
C ALA A 296 -8.50 -1.88 -20.26
N ARG A 297 -7.67 -2.67 -20.95
CA ARG A 297 -6.63 -2.35 -21.94
C ARG A 297 -6.24 -0.86 -21.95
N SER A 298 -5.09 -0.53 -21.36
CA SER A 298 -4.40 0.65 -21.85
C SER A 298 -4.15 0.41 -23.35
N PRO A 299 -4.32 1.43 -24.22
CA PRO A 299 -3.95 1.30 -25.65
C PRO A 299 -2.48 0.90 -25.85
N CYS A 300 -1.66 0.96 -24.80
CA CYS A 300 -0.25 0.61 -24.82
C CYS A 300 0.01 -0.91 -24.76
N GLU A 301 -0.89 -1.73 -24.19
CA GLU A 301 -0.69 -3.20 -24.13
C GLU A 301 -1.13 -3.92 -25.43
N GLU A 302 -1.82 -3.24 -26.36
CA GLU A 302 -2.19 -3.79 -27.69
C GLU A 302 -1.13 -3.59 -28.78
N MET A 303 -0.09 -2.79 -28.54
CA MET A 303 0.89 -2.42 -29.58
C MET A 303 2.08 -3.38 -29.73
N GLU A 304 2.20 -4.43 -28.91
CA GLU A 304 3.19 -5.51 -29.16
C GLU A 304 2.74 -6.50 -30.25
N GLY A 305 1.54 -6.33 -30.82
CA GLY A 305 0.96 -7.27 -31.80
C GLY A 305 0.48 -6.67 -33.13
N MET A 306 0.63 -5.37 -33.38
CA MET A 306 0.16 -4.73 -34.60
C MET A 306 1.29 -3.94 -35.27
N GLY A 307 1.66 -4.39 -36.47
CA GLY A 307 2.75 -3.83 -37.26
C GLY A 307 2.51 -2.39 -37.75
N ASP A 308 3.60 -1.85 -38.29
CA ASP A 308 3.87 -0.46 -38.61
C ASP A 308 2.95 0.17 -39.68
N ASP A 309 1.72 0.60 -39.37
CA ASP A 309 1.01 1.56 -40.25
C ASP A 309 -0.20 2.27 -39.62
N TRP A 310 -0.06 3.49 -39.09
CA TRP A 310 -1.20 4.40 -38.81
C TRP A 310 -0.81 5.90 -38.89
N SER A 311 -1.70 6.76 -39.41
CA SER A 311 -1.59 8.25 -39.50
C SER A 311 -2.97 8.95 -39.39
N ILE A 312 -3.04 10.23 -38.93
CA ILE A 312 -4.28 11.04 -38.85
C ILE A 312 -4.04 12.56 -39.15
N GLU A 313 -5.00 13.20 -39.85
CA GLU A 313 -5.14 14.64 -40.17
C GLU A 313 -6.18 15.38 -39.27
N THR A 314 -6.06 16.72 -39.12
CA THR A 314 -6.99 17.57 -38.33
C THR A 314 -7.88 18.48 -39.19
N SER A 315 -9.14 18.69 -38.78
CA SER A 315 -9.99 19.80 -39.29
C SER A 315 -10.78 20.49 -38.16
N VAL A 316 -10.88 21.82 -38.24
CA VAL A 316 -11.60 22.68 -37.26
C VAL A 316 -12.87 23.23 -37.93
N HIS A 317 -14.00 23.21 -37.23
CA HIS A 317 -15.22 23.92 -37.65
C HIS A 317 -15.73 24.89 -36.57
N LYS A 318 -16.10 26.08 -37.02
CA LYS A 318 -16.65 27.19 -36.22
C LYS A 318 -18.16 27.18 -36.36
N ASP A 319 -18.90 27.06 -35.27
CA ASP A 319 -20.34 27.35 -35.27
C ASP A 319 -20.76 28.41 -34.27
N LYS A 320 -21.76 29.18 -34.70
CA LYS A 320 -22.25 30.41 -34.09
C LYS A 320 -23.13 30.09 -32.88
N MET A 321 -22.54 30.03 -31.67
CA MET A 321 -23.14 30.44 -30.38
C MET A 321 -22.23 30.02 -29.21
N GLY A 322 -21.20 30.83 -28.91
CA GLY A 322 -20.44 30.77 -27.65
C GLY A 322 -19.55 29.53 -27.46
N TRP A 323 -18.44 29.70 -26.73
CA TRP A 323 -17.47 28.63 -26.47
C TRP A 323 -18.07 27.60 -25.51
N THR A 324 -18.29 26.38 -25.98
CA THR A 324 -18.43 25.18 -25.14
C THR A 324 -17.32 24.22 -25.54
N SER A 325 -16.31 24.02 -24.69
CA SER A 325 -15.29 23.00 -24.90
C SER A 325 -15.87 21.62 -24.56
N SER A 326 -16.49 20.99 -25.55
CA SER A 326 -16.63 19.54 -25.58
C SER A 326 -15.51 19.00 -26.45
N ASP A 327 -14.31 18.89 -25.88
CA ASP A 327 -13.17 18.35 -26.62
C ASP A 327 -13.22 16.82 -26.57
N VAL A 328 -13.67 16.26 -27.70
CA VAL A 328 -13.45 14.85 -28.06
C VAL A 328 -11.99 14.75 -28.50
N TYR A 329 -11.15 14.10 -27.70
CA TYR A 329 -9.75 13.85 -28.05
C TYR A 329 -9.65 12.63 -28.99
N SER A 330 -9.14 12.83 -30.20
CA SER A 330 -8.60 11.78 -31.06
C SER A 330 -7.11 12.06 -31.34
N ALA A 331 -6.28 11.03 -31.21
CA ALA A 331 -4.82 11.11 -31.04
C ALA A 331 -4.00 11.17 -32.35
N GLY A 332 -2.80 11.77 -32.24
CA GLY A 332 -1.63 11.71 -33.14
C GLY A 332 -0.49 12.54 -32.52
N ASN A 333 0.80 12.45 -32.82
CA ASN A 333 1.66 11.43 -33.44
C ASN A 333 3.02 11.57 -32.72
N GLY A 334 3.57 10.50 -32.14
CA GLY A 334 4.89 10.50 -31.50
C GLY A 334 5.58 9.17 -31.76
N LYS A 335 6.85 9.20 -32.17
CA LYS A 335 7.63 7.99 -32.40
C LYS A 335 8.18 7.48 -31.07
N CYS A 336 7.86 6.24 -30.70
CA CYS A 336 8.59 5.51 -29.67
C CYS A 336 9.90 5.00 -30.28
N GLY A 337 11.04 5.41 -29.73
CA GLY A 337 12.33 4.78 -30.03
C GLY A 337 12.53 3.51 -29.19
N ASP A 338 13.39 2.61 -29.67
CA ASP A 338 13.61 1.22 -29.22
C ASP A 338 14.11 1.02 -27.77
N GLU A 339 14.10 2.06 -26.91
CA GLU A 339 14.47 1.95 -25.49
C GLU A 339 13.36 2.38 -24.51
N GLY A 340 12.12 2.59 -24.99
CA GLY A 340 10.96 2.79 -24.10
C GLY A 340 10.90 4.17 -23.42
N THR A 341 11.63 5.17 -23.91
CA THR A 341 11.46 6.58 -23.51
C THR A 341 10.74 7.37 -24.59
N CYS A 342 9.58 7.95 -24.26
CA CYS A 342 8.93 8.97 -25.09
C CYS A 342 9.66 10.30 -24.91
N HIS A 343 10.36 10.79 -25.95
CA HIS A 343 10.86 12.15 -26.01
C HIS A 343 9.84 13.04 -26.72
N GLU A 344 9.47 14.18 -26.11
CA GLU A 344 8.77 15.25 -26.82
C GLU A 344 9.78 16.05 -27.65
N ASP A 345 9.82 15.81 -28.95
CA ASP A 345 10.48 16.73 -29.89
C ASP A 345 9.59 17.95 -30.11
N VAL A 346 9.91 19.05 -29.46
CA VAL A 346 9.31 20.36 -29.74
C VAL A 346 10.02 20.96 -30.96
N GLU A 347 9.49 20.71 -32.15
CA GLU A 347 9.83 21.53 -33.31
C GLU A 347 9.11 22.89 -33.20
N LYS A 348 9.90 23.94 -32.92
CA LYS A 348 9.48 25.32 -33.21
C LYS A 348 9.36 25.49 -34.71
N SER A 349 8.14 25.67 -35.23
CA SER A 349 7.95 26.27 -36.55
C SER A 349 7.67 27.77 -36.41
N SER A 350 8.47 28.53 -37.15
CA SER A 350 8.51 29.97 -37.27
C SER A 350 7.44 30.52 -38.21
N GLU A 351 6.96 31.72 -37.87
CA GLU A 351 6.46 32.80 -38.74
C GLU A 351 5.22 32.60 -39.63
N GLY A 352 4.28 33.54 -39.46
CA GLY A 352 3.17 33.81 -40.36
C GLY A 352 2.52 35.15 -40.03
N ARG A 353 3.22 36.25 -40.35
CA ARG A 353 2.73 37.64 -40.33
C ARG A 353 1.64 37.83 -41.41
N LEU A 354 0.57 38.58 -41.10
CA LEU A 354 0.00 39.62 -41.98
C LEU A 354 -1.19 40.35 -41.32
N ASP A 355 -0.91 41.59 -40.94
CA ASP A 355 -1.67 42.84 -41.05
C ASP A 355 -3.13 42.78 -41.57
N LEU A 356 -4.10 43.15 -40.72
CA LEU A 356 -4.83 44.44 -40.68
C LEU A 356 -5.91 44.43 -39.59
#